data_AF-A0A8K0VUT1-F1
#
_entry.id   AF-A0A8K0VUT1-F1
#
_cell.length_a   1.000
_cell.length_b   1.000
_cell.length_c   1.000
_cell.angle_alpha   90.00
_cell.angle_beta   90.00
_cell.angle_gamma   90.00
#
_symmetry.space_group_name_H-M   'P 1'
#
loop_
_entity.id
_entity.type
_entity.pdbx_description
1 polymer ?
#
loop_
_entity_poly.entity_id
_entity_poly.type
_entity_poly.pdbx_seq_one_letter_code
_entity_poly.pdbx_strand_id
1 'polypeptide(L)'
;MNMATNASIDADTHLQRYSRFFQLPHDIQRLIYEALVPSAVHIQVREGRTIVSKCASPQAMDEEDDGESRREGLPFGGGKWNFEDTHIHAQRLRSCWGPHWRCEELARKTRGGGLTGLLSVCKTFSVEVREVLIKETTWNVAHSATVLRLVETTARRHFLGQAIRDIRRLDITLRLPLAVFTMIENRTASPSNVSIHDTHVSEAEDSIASQADKWLQICASVSQLKSLSRLRVWLDHDQTDYWAKINERAFLEPVVQSLERSEVKISFHLPLLNPAMETAHRHFLEPKSAANLTVVRRVRQHYHGIVNSQGRLFVISRGDFPLLDIGSYPFEDLNKEELRSVERKLWEQGIDVQHELVDGGSWPHDGGWEFDEYIEPQIIKREQELGRSLNWDDIL
;
A
#
# COMPACT_ATOMS: atom_id res chain seq x y z
N MET A 1 4.00 26.15 -41.56
CA MET A 1 4.59 26.94 -40.46
C MET A 1 5.25 26.09 -39.36
N ASN A 2 5.62 24.80 -39.62
CA ASN A 2 6.20 23.87 -38.63
C ASN A 2 7.70 23.55 -38.83
N MET A 3 8.38 24.12 -39.82
CA MET A 3 9.78 23.79 -40.11
C MET A 3 10.79 24.64 -39.30
N ALA A 4 10.46 25.89 -38.97
CA ALA A 4 11.34 26.77 -38.22
C ALA A 4 11.50 26.34 -36.73
N THR A 5 10.46 25.73 -36.15
CA THR A 5 10.48 25.21 -34.78
C THR A 5 11.34 23.95 -34.65
N ASN A 6 11.36 23.06 -35.64
CA ASN A 6 12.18 21.84 -35.59
C ASN A 6 13.68 22.13 -35.71
N ALA A 7 14.07 23.08 -36.58
CA ALA A 7 15.48 23.46 -36.73
C ALA A 7 16.06 24.11 -35.46
N SER A 8 15.26 24.89 -34.73
CA SER A 8 15.64 25.47 -33.44
C SER A 8 15.82 24.41 -32.34
N ILE A 9 14.97 23.37 -32.32
CA ILE A 9 15.02 22.29 -31.33
C ILE A 9 16.27 21.41 -31.52
N ASP A 10 16.69 21.18 -32.76
CA ASP A 10 17.89 20.39 -33.06
C ASP A 10 19.18 21.16 -32.74
N ALA A 11 19.21 22.48 -32.97
CA ALA A 11 20.35 23.33 -32.60
C ALA A 11 20.60 23.37 -31.08
N ASP A 12 19.54 23.47 -30.26
CA ASP A 12 19.67 23.46 -28.80
C ASP A 12 20.13 22.10 -28.25
N THR A 13 19.66 21.01 -28.87
CA THR A 13 20.09 19.64 -28.50
C THR A 13 21.58 19.44 -28.84
N HIS A 14 22.06 20.06 -29.93
CA HIS A 14 23.46 20.03 -30.33
C HIS A 14 24.37 20.80 -29.35
N LEU A 15 23.92 21.95 -28.83
CA LEU A 15 24.67 22.72 -27.83
C LEU A 15 24.81 21.99 -26.48
N GLN A 16 23.79 21.24 -26.07
CA GLN A 16 23.83 20.45 -24.82
C GLN A 16 24.98 19.44 -24.83
N ARG A 17 25.27 18.82 -25.98
CA ARG A 17 26.35 17.81 -26.13
C ARG A 17 27.76 18.36 -25.84
N TYR A 18 27.95 19.68 -25.83
CA TYR A 18 29.23 20.30 -25.48
C TYR A 18 29.41 20.53 -23.97
N SER A 19 28.39 20.26 -23.14
CA SER A 19 28.58 20.26 -21.69
C SER A 19 29.59 19.19 -21.29
N ARG A 20 30.48 19.52 -20.34
CA ARG A 20 31.46 18.56 -19.78
C ARG A 20 30.80 17.28 -19.26
N PHE A 21 29.56 17.39 -18.77
CA PHE A 21 28.81 16.24 -18.29
C PHE A 21 28.54 15.21 -19.39
N PHE A 22 28.06 15.64 -20.57
CA PHE A 22 27.77 14.73 -21.69
C PHE A 22 29.03 14.29 -22.45
N GLN A 23 30.19 14.85 -22.12
CA GLN A 23 31.50 14.39 -22.59
C GLN A 23 32.08 13.27 -21.71
N LEU A 24 31.49 13.01 -20.53
CA LEU A 24 31.91 11.90 -19.68
C LEU A 24 31.61 10.55 -20.39
N PRO A 25 32.37 9.48 -20.07
CA PRO A 25 32.00 8.13 -20.50
C PRO A 25 30.57 7.76 -20.08
N HIS A 26 29.86 7.02 -20.93
CA HIS A 26 28.44 6.70 -20.73
C HIS A 26 28.18 5.95 -19.41
N ASP A 27 29.09 5.07 -19.01
CA ASP A 27 29.13 4.38 -17.72
C ASP A 27 29.20 5.35 -16.54
N ILE A 28 30.01 6.40 -16.61
CA ILE A 28 30.07 7.44 -15.57
C ILE A 28 28.76 8.25 -15.54
N GLN A 29 28.23 8.62 -16.70
CA GLN A 29 26.93 9.31 -16.78
C GLN A 29 25.83 8.45 -16.14
N ARG A 30 25.83 7.14 -16.43
CA ARG A 30 24.87 6.18 -15.88
C ARG A 30 24.96 6.09 -14.36
N LEU A 31 26.16 5.99 -13.80
CA LEU A 31 26.36 6.00 -12.35
C LEU A 31 25.84 7.30 -11.70
N ILE A 32 26.03 8.44 -12.36
CA ILE A 32 25.49 9.72 -11.87
C ILE A 32 23.95 9.69 -11.89
N TYR A 33 23.33 9.18 -12.94
CA TYR A 33 21.87 9.06 -12.98
C TYR A 33 21.34 8.12 -11.91
N GLU A 34 21.98 6.97 -11.70
CA GLU A 34 21.59 6.01 -10.67
C GLU A 34 21.73 6.59 -9.25
N ALA A 35 22.70 7.47 -9.03
CA ALA A 35 22.83 8.19 -7.76
C ALA A 35 21.75 9.27 -7.55
N LEU A 36 21.24 9.87 -8.63
CA LEU A 36 20.22 10.93 -8.58
C LEU A 36 18.79 10.41 -8.58
N VAL A 37 18.54 9.32 -9.32
CA VAL A 37 17.22 8.71 -9.46
C VAL A 37 16.97 7.80 -8.26
N PRO A 38 15.86 8.01 -7.52
CA PRO A 38 15.55 7.14 -6.40
C PRO A 38 15.23 5.71 -6.88
N SER A 39 15.60 4.73 -6.06
CA SER A 39 15.30 3.31 -6.31
C SER A 39 13.79 2.99 -6.31
N ALA A 40 12.99 3.83 -5.64
CA ALA A 40 11.55 3.72 -5.60
C ALA A 40 10.87 5.10 -5.62
N VAL A 41 9.75 5.20 -6.33
CA VAL A 41 8.89 6.39 -6.39
C VAL A 41 7.45 6.04 -6.13
N HIS A 42 6.65 7.02 -5.75
CA HIS A 42 5.20 6.92 -5.72
C HIS A 42 4.58 7.66 -6.88
N ILE A 43 3.57 7.06 -7.49
CA ILE A 43 2.68 7.77 -8.41
C ILE A 43 1.38 8.05 -7.70
N GLN A 44 0.90 9.28 -7.84
CA GLN A 44 -0.39 9.72 -7.33
C GLN A 44 -1.14 10.53 -8.36
N VAL A 45 -2.45 10.54 -8.24
CA VAL A 45 -3.33 11.40 -9.02
C VAL A 45 -3.96 12.40 -8.08
N ARG A 46 -3.68 13.69 -8.29
CA ARG A 46 -4.24 14.78 -7.49
C ARG A 46 -4.74 15.87 -8.42
N GLU A 47 -6.01 16.27 -8.26
CA GLU A 47 -6.64 17.33 -9.08
C GLU A 47 -6.46 17.09 -10.59
N GLY A 48 -6.62 15.83 -11.02
CA GLY A 48 -6.44 15.45 -12.43
C GLY A 48 -4.99 15.52 -12.93
N ARG A 49 -3.98 15.70 -12.07
CA ARG A 49 -2.55 15.68 -12.43
C ARG A 49 -1.86 14.46 -11.85
N THR A 50 -0.93 13.89 -12.62
CA THR A 50 -0.08 12.79 -12.15
C THR A 50 1.15 13.39 -11.48
N ILE A 51 1.36 13.04 -10.21
CA ILE A 51 2.49 13.47 -9.40
C ILE A 51 3.39 12.27 -9.17
N VAL A 52 4.70 12.47 -9.32
CA VAL A 52 5.72 11.47 -9.01
C VAL A 52 6.60 12.01 -7.89
N SER A 53 6.68 11.30 -6.78
CA SER A 53 7.48 11.67 -5.61
C SER A 53 8.44 10.54 -5.22
N LYS A 54 9.57 10.91 -4.59
CA LYS A 54 10.51 9.93 -4.05
C LYS A 54 9.83 9.12 -2.93
N CYS A 55 10.05 7.81 -2.92
CA CYS A 55 9.65 6.97 -1.79
C CYS A 55 10.57 7.25 -0.58
N ALA A 56 9.98 7.59 0.56
CA ALA A 56 10.71 7.79 1.81
C ALA A 56 11.11 6.47 2.49
N SER A 57 10.42 5.38 2.16
CA SER A 57 10.63 4.05 2.73
C SER A 57 10.73 3.01 1.61
N PRO A 58 11.84 2.98 0.84
CA PRO A 58 11.99 2.04 -0.28
C PRO A 58 12.05 0.56 0.16
N GLN A 59 12.28 0.31 1.46
CA GLN A 59 12.36 -1.02 2.08
C GLN A 59 11.21 -1.25 3.08
N ALA A 60 10.06 -0.57 2.90
CA ALA A 60 9.01 -0.54 3.93
C ALA A 60 8.31 -1.88 4.22
N MET A 61 8.49 -2.90 3.37
CA MET A 61 7.84 -4.20 3.53
C MET A 61 8.71 -5.11 4.40
N ASP A 62 8.79 -4.77 5.69
CA ASP A 62 9.23 -5.71 6.70
C ASP A 62 8.10 -6.72 6.95
N GLU A 63 8.43 -8.01 6.88
CA GLU A 63 7.49 -9.11 7.08
C GLU A 63 7.13 -9.27 8.56
N GLU A 64 7.91 -8.68 9.46
CA GLU A 64 7.78 -8.77 10.90
C GLU A 64 7.20 -7.50 11.56
N ASP A 65 6.91 -6.44 10.79
CA ASP A 65 6.33 -5.19 11.32
C ASP A 65 4.84 -5.38 11.63
N ASP A 66 4.54 -5.48 12.92
CA ASP A 66 3.21 -5.57 13.53
C ASP A 66 2.52 -4.20 13.70
N GLY A 67 3.08 -3.14 13.12
CA GLY A 67 2.55 -1.80 13.25
C GLY A 67 3.37 -0.90 14.17
N GLU A 68 4.25 -1.44 15.02
CA GLU A 68 5.10 -0.66 15.93
C GLU A 68 5.94 0.39 15.19
N SER A 69 6.34 0.13 13.94
CA SER A 69 7.09 1.10 13.13
C SER A 69 6.37 2.45 12.97
N ARG A 70 5.04 2.49 13.14
CA ARG A 70 4.20 3.70 13.05
C ARG A 70 4.33 4.60 14.28
N ARG A 71 4.98 4.12 15.35
CA ARG A 71 5.32 4.91 16.53
C ARG A 71 6.56 5.77 16.32
N GLU A 72 7.38 5.46 15.31
CA GLU A 72 8.05 6.45 14.44
C GLU A 72 8.27 7.88 14.98
N GLY A 73 9.15 8.13 15.95
CA GLY A 73 9.44 9.49 16.43
C GLY A 73 8.42 10.09 17.42
N LEU A 74 7.49 9.27 17.94
CA LEU A 74 6.66 9.58 19.10
C LEU A 74 7.41 9.24 20.40
N PRO A 75 7.01 9.79 21.56
CA PRO A 75 7.64 9.48 22.84
C PRO A 75 7.62 7.97 23.18
N PHE A 76 8.76 7.43 23.59
CA PHE A 76 8.91 6.02 24.02
C PHE A 76 8.13 5.73 25.31
N GLY A 77 7.59 4.51 25.40
CA GLY A 77 6.72 4.02 26.48
C GLY A 77 7.31 4.23 27.86
N GLY A 78 6.65 5.08 28.64
CA GLY A 78 7.01 5.47 30.02
C GLY A 78 6.40 6.81 30.41
N GLY A 79 6.20 7.71 29.45
CA GLY A 79 5.35 8.90 29.59
C GLY A 79 3.92 8.61 29.17
N LYS A 80 2.93 9.20 29.85
CA LYS A 80 1.56 9.25 29.34
C LYS A 80 1.58 9.97 28.00
N TRP A 81 1.21 9.26 26.93
CA TRP A 81 0.98 9.89 25.63
C TRP A 81 -0.03 11.01 25.81
N ASN A 82 0.19 12.14 25.13
CA ASN A 82 -0.85 13.15 25.06
C ASN A 82 -1.85 12.80 23.94
N PHE A 83 -2.87 13.64 23.80
CA PHE A 83 -3.88 13.47 22.75
C PHE A 83 -3.29 13.53 21.33
N GLU A 84 -2.31 14.41 21.09
CA GLU A 84 -1.68 14.61 19.79
C GLU A 84 -0.83 13.39 19.38
N ASP A 85 -0.06 12.81 20.30
CA ASP A 85 0.72 11.60 20.05
C ASP A 85 -0.18 10.42 19.66
N THR A 86 -1.26 10.22 20.41
CA THR A 86 -2.27 9.18 20.14
C THR A 86 -2.93 9.40 18.79
N HIS A 87 -3.28 10.65 18.49
CA HIS A 87 -3.91 11.01 17.23
C HIS A 87 -2.97 10.74 16.04
N ILE A 88 -1.70 11.15 16.12
CA ILE A 88 -0.70 10.88 15.08
C ILE A 88 -0.51 9.37 14.90
N HIS A 89 -0.37 8.62 15.98
CA HIS A 89 -0.21 7.16 15.90
C HIS A 89 -1.40 6.51 15.22
N ALA A 90 -2.61 6.83 15.67
CA ALA A 90 -3.83 6.28 15.10
C ALA A 90 -4.04 6.69 13.64
N GLN A 91 -3.62 7.90 13.23
CA GLN A 91 -3.64 8.31 11.83
C GLN A 91 -2.70 7.44 10.98
N ARG A 92 -1.47 7.19 11.45
CA ARG A 92 -0.50 6.32 10.77
C ARG A 92 -0.99 4.87 10.69
N LEU A 93 -1.64 4.39 11.75
CA LEU A 93 -2.29 3.07 11.78
C LEU A 93 -3.49 2.96 10.85
N ARG A 94 -4.00 4.06 10.30
CA ARG A 94 -5.09 4.08 9.31
C ARG A 94 -4.64 4.43 7.90
N SER A 95 -3.35 4.63 7.71
CA SER A 95 -2.76 4.89 6.39
C SER A 95 -3.23 3.83 5.39
N CYS A 96 -3.87 4.27 4.30
CA CYS A 96 -4.22 3.41 3.17
C CYS A 96 -2.99 3.04 2.35
N TRP A 97 -1.86 3.70 2.61
CA TRP A 97 -0.55 3.42 2.02
C TRP A 97 0.20 2.29 2.74
N GLY A 98 -0.44 1.64 3.72
CA GLY A 98 0.09 0.47 4.42
C GLY A 98 1.51 0.72 4.95
N PRO A 99 2.53 -0.02 4.48
CA PRO A 99 3.92 0.15 4.93
C PRO A 99 4.52 1.49 4.51
N HIS A 100 3.98 2.15 3.48
CA HIS A 100 4.44 3.45 2.98
C HIS A 100 3.78 4.65 3.68
N TRP A 101 3.28 4.50 4.92
CA TRP A 101 2.60 5.56 5.68
C TRP A 101 3.39 6.88 5.74
N ARG A 102 4.73 6.84 5.83
CA ARG A 102 5.59 8.04 5.79
C ARG A 102 5.45 8.82 4.48
N CYS A 103 5.32 8.10 3.37
CA CYS A 103 5.15 8.71 2.06
C CYS A 103 3.79 9.40 1.96
N GLU A 104 2.75 8.83 2.60
CA GLU A 104 1.44 9.45 2.70
C GLU A 104 1.51 10.76 3.51
N GLU A 105 2.16 10.74 4.68
CA GLU A 105 2.35 11.95 5.50
C GLU A 105 3.10 13.06 4.73
N LEU A 106 4.18 12.70 4.02
CA LEU A 106 4.94 13.64 3.22
C LEU A 106 4.12 14.19 2.05
N ALA A 107 3.28 13.37 1.41
CA ALA A 107 2.40 13.79 0.34
C ALA A 107 1.31 14.77 0.83
N ARG A 108 0.84 14.63 2.07
CA ARG A 108 -0.07 15.59 2.70
C ARG A 108 0.62 16.92 2.98
N LYS A 109 1.87 16.89 3.47
CA LYS A 109 2.65 18.09 3.84
C LYS A 109 3.17 18.87 2.63
N THR A 110 3.57 18.18 1.58
CA THR A 110 4.23 18.81 0.42
C THR A 110 3.22 19.08 -0.70
N ARG A 111 3.19 20.32 -1.21
CA ARG A 111 2.38 20.69 -2.39
C ARG A 111 3.06 20.42 -3.73
N GLY A 112 4.26 19.86 -3.72
CA GLY A 112 5.07 19.61 -4.90
C GLY A 112 6.55 19.78 -4.61
N GLY A 113 7.28 18.69 -4.74
CA GLY A 113 8.73 18.61 -4.57
C GLY A 113 9.26 17.33 -5.22
N GLY A 114 8.71 17.00 -6.39
CA GLY A 114 8.97 15.74 -7.08
C GLY A 114 10.26 15.77 -7.90
N LEU A 115 10.45 14.69 -8.67
CA LEU A 115 11.52 14.54 -9.67
C LEU A 115 11.49 15.58 -10.80
N THR A 116 10.56 16.54 -10.74
CA THR A 116 10.39 17.61 -11.73
C THR A 116 11.67 18.41 -11.94
N GLY A 117 12.42 18.70 -10.87
CA GLY A 117 13.71 19.40 -10.98
C GLY A 117 14.73 18.65 -11.84
N LEU A 118 14.85 17.33 -11.66
CA LEU A 118 15.72 16.48 -12.49
C LEU A 118 15.23 16.44 -13.94
N LEU A 119 13.92 16.39 -14.14
CA LEU A 119 13.32 16.34 -15.48
C LEU A 119 13.37 17.68 -16.22
N SER A 120 13.65 18.79 -15.55
CA SER A 120 13.70 20.14 -16.12
C SER A 120 15.10 20.67 -16.41
N VAL A 121 16.18 19.93 -16.14
CA VAL A 121 17.57 20.41 -16.32
C VAL A 121 17.85 20.77 -17.77
N CYS A 122 17.78 19.78 -18.67
CA CYS A 122 17.88 19.96 -20.11
C CYS A 122 17.24 18.76 -20.83
N LYS A 123 17.05 18.84 -22.15
CA LYS A 123 16.33 17.81 -22.93
C LYS A 123 17.07 16.46 -22.87
N THR A 124 18.37 16.44 -23.13
CA THR A 124 19.17 15.19 -23.13
C THR A 124 19.19 14.55 -21.75
N PHE A 125 19.49 15.32 -20.69
CA PHE A 125 19.49 14.83 -19.31
C PHE A 125 18.13 14.27 -18.92
N SER A 126 17.05 14.98 -19.28
CA SER A 126 15.68 14.55 -19.02
C SER A 126 15.41 13.20 -19.68
N VAL A 127 15.76 13.01 -20.96
CA VAL A 127 15.56 11.74 -21.67
C VAL A 127 16.28 10.57 -20.99
N GLU A 128 17.55 10.76 -20.60
CA GLU A 128 18.35 9.68 -20.00
C GLU A 128 17.90 9.36 -18.57
N VAL A 129 17.60 10.38 -17.75
CA VAL A 129 17.02 10.19 -16.41
C VAL A 129 15.66 9.48 -16.48
N ARG A 130 14.84 9.77 -17.49
CA ARG A 130 13.56 9.09 -17.69
C ARG A 130 13.75 7.61 -17.98
N GLU A 131 14.72 7.28 -18.83
CA GLU A 131 15.01 5.89 -19.15
C GLU A 131 15.42 5.10 -17.89
N VAL A 132 16.28 5.70 -17.05
CA VAL A 132 16.67 5.12 -15.75
C VAL A 132 15.45 4.94 -14.85
N LEU A 133 14.63 5.98 -14.72
CA LEU A 133 13.41 5.97 -13.89
C LEU A 133 12.41 4.89 -14.33
N ILE A 134 12.21 4.71 -15.63
CA ILE A 134 11.26 3.73 -16.15
C ILE A 134 11.78 2.30 -15.97
N LYS A 135 13.06 2.07 -16.25
CA LYS A 135 13.64 0.72 -16.32
C LYS A 135 14.10 0.17 -14.97
N GLU A 136 14.61 1.03 -14.08
CA GLU A 136 15.26 0.60 -12.83
C GLU A 136 14.49 0.97 -11.56
N THR A 137 13.61 1.97 -11.60
CA THR A 137 12.88 2.37 -10.40
C THR A 137 11.65 1.49 -10.18
N THR A 138 11.37 1.21 -8.90
CA THR A 138 10.10 0.61 -8.48
C THR A 138 9.02 1.68 -8.37
N TRP A 139 7.92 1.49 -9.08
CA TRP A 139 6.79 2.40 -9.08
C TRP A 139 5.74 1.91 -8.09
N ASN A 140 5.54 2.67 -7.02
CA ASN A 140 4.58 2.35 -5.97
C ASN A 140 3.26 3.08 -6.25
N VAL A 141 2.16 2.36 -6.06
CA VAL A 141 0.80 2.90 -6.19
C VAL A 141 -0.04 2.42 -5.03
N ALA A 142 -0.61 3.36 -4.28
CA ALA A 142 -1.38 3.07 -3.06
C ALA A 142 -2.90 3.24 -3.21
N HIS A 143 -3.39 3.65 -4.39
CA HIS A 143 -4.82 3.88 -4.65
C HIS A 143 -5.26 3.23 -5.96
N SER A 144 -6.37 2.49 -5.93
CA SER A 144 -6.95 1.81 -7.09
C SER A 144 -7.25 2.78 -8.25
N ALA A 145 -7.80 3.96 -7.95
CA ALA A 145 -8.05 5.01 -8.94
C ALA A 145 -6.76 5.49 -9.64
N THR A 146 -5.64 5.53 -8.91
CA THR A 146 -4.34 5.85 -9.51
C THR A 146 -3.89 4.71 -10.43
N VAL A 147 -3.99 3.45 -10.00
CA VAL A 147 -3.60 2.29 -10.84
C VAL A 147 -4.39 2.28 -12.14
N LEU A 148 -5.71 2.43 -12.08
CA LEU A 148 -6.54 2.51 -13.28
C LEU A 148 -6.12 3.63 -14.19
N ARG A 149 -5.94 4.82 -13.64
CA ARG A 149 -5.51 5.96 -14.44
C ARG A 149 -4.16 5.70 -15.08
N LEU A 150 -3.23 5.02 -14.41
CA LEU A 150 -1.95 4.62 -15.02
C LEU A 150 -2.17 3.76 -16.25
N VAL A 151 -3.06 2.77 -16.18
CA VAL A 151 -3.30 1.88 -17.31
C VAL A 151 -4.18 2.50 -18.40
N GLU A 152 -5.15 3.35 -18.06
CA GLU A 152 -6.03 4.04 -19.02
C GLU A 152 -5.35 5.22 -19.73
N THR A 153 -4.43 5.91 -19.05
CA THR A 153 -3.73 7.10 -19.61
C THR A 153 -2.80 6.72 -20.76
N THR A 154 -2.64 5.43 -21.05
CA THR A 154 -2.06 4.92 -22.27
C THR A 154 -2.67 5.54 -23.54
N ALA A 155 -3.89 6.10 -23.50
CA ALA A 155 -4.53 6.78 -24.62
C ALA A 155 -4.13 8.26 -24.83
N ARG A 156 -3.47 8.94 -23.86
CA ARG A 156 -3.19 10.39 -23.94
C ARG A 156 -1.70 10.70 -24.16
N ARG A 157 -1.38 11.69 -25.00
CA ARG A 157 -0.01 12.11 -25.39
C ARG A 157 0.78 12.87 -24.30
N HIS A 158 0.47 12.69 -23.02
CA HIS A 158 1.28 13.30 -21.95
C HIS A 158 2.51 12.44 -21.65
N PHE A 159 3.63 13.10 -21.37
CA PHE A 159 4.94 12.48 -21.14
C PHE A 159 4.90 11.28 -20.18
N LEU A 160 4.26 11.44 -19.01
CA LEU A 160 4.13 10.35 -18.04
C LEU A 160 3.30 9.18 -18.59
N GLY A 161 2.27 9.44 -19.40
CA GLY A 161 1.42 8.40 -19.98
C GLY A 161 2.17 7.44 -20.90
N GLN A 162 3.19 7.92 -21.63
CA GLN A 162 4.06 7.04 -22.43
C GLN A 162 5.04 6.28 -21.56
N ALA A 163 5.69 6.96 -20.60
CA ALA A 163 6.64 6.36 -19.67
C ALA A 163 6.02 5.21 -18.86
N ILE A 164 4.75 5.34 -18.49
CA ILE A 164 4.01 4.34 -17.70
C ILE A 164 3.89 2.99 -18.44
N ARG A 165 3.77 2.98 -19.77
CA ARG A 165 3.69 1.73 -20.56
C ARG A 165 4.94 0.88 -20.46
N ASP A 166 6.07 1.53 -20.21
CA ASP A 166 7.38 0.92 -20.20
C ASP A 166 7.86 0.56 -18.78
N ILE A 167 7.00 0.75 -17.77
CA ILE A 167 7.30 0.38 -16.38
C ILE A 167 7.64 -1.10 -16.29
N ARG A 168 8.78 -1.39 -15.68
CA ARG A 168 9.25 -2.77 -15.47
C ARG A 168 8.91 -3.34 -14.10
N ARG A 169 8.76 -2.48 -13.09
CA ARG A 169 8.60 -2.86 -11.67
C ARG A 169 7.45 -2.05 -11.07
N LEU A 170 6.34 -2.73 -10.80
CA LEU A 170 5.13 -2.12 -10.22
C LEU A 170 4.83 -2.75 -8.86
N ASP A 171 4.73 -1.92 -7.84
CA ASP A 171 4.33 -2.31 -6.49
C ASP A 171 2.97 -1.64 -6.19
N ILE A 172 1.93 -2.46 -6.01
CA ILE A 172 0.56 -2.03 -5.68
C ILE A 172 0.35 -2.28 -4.20
N THR A 173 -0.02 -1.25 -3.44
CA THR A 173 -0.37 -1.34 -2.03
C THR A 173 -1.85 -1.03 -1.87
N LEU A 174 -2.61 -1.96 -1.31
CA LEU A 174 -4.05 -1.80 -1.10
C LEU A 174 -4.40 -2.16 0.33
N ARG A 175 -4.93 -1.18 1.05
CA ARG A 175 -5.68 -1.41 2.28
C ARG A 175 -7.11 -0.97 2.05
N LEU A 176 -8.01 -1.94 1.92
CA LEU A 176 -9.39 -1.70 1.48
C LEU A 176 -10.39 -2.02 2.60
N PRO A 177 -11.61 -1.46 2.54
CA PRO A 177 -12.69 -1.93 3.38
C PRO A 177 -12.95 -3.43 3.20
N LEU A 178 -13.18 -4.15 4.30
CA LEU A 178 -13.49 -5.59 4.28
C LEU A 178 -14.62 -5.94 3.29
N ALA A 179 -15.63 -5.08 3.21
CA ALA A 179 -16.78 -5.26 2.31
C ALA A 179 -16.40 -5.30 0.81
N VAL A 180 -15.29 -4.68 0.40
CA VAL A 180 -14.81 -4.75 -1.00
C VAL A 180 -14.38 -6.18 -1.35
N PHE A 181 -13.72 -6.88 -0.42
CA PHE A 181 -13.33 -8.28 -0.62
C PHE A 181 -14.54 -9.19 -0.74
N THR A 182 -15.53 -9.03 0.14
CA THR A 182 -16.78 -9.79 0.10
C THR A 182 -17.55 -9.54 -1.20
N MET A 183 -17.59 -8.29 -1.68
CA MET A 183 -18.23 -7.93 -2.95
C MET A 183 -17.56 -8.65 -4.13
N ILE A 184 -16.23 -8.68 -4.18
CA ILE A 184 -15.49 -9.38 -5.25
C ILE A 184 -15.74 -10.89 -5.16
N GLU A 185 -15.68 -11.47 -3.96
CA GLU A 185 -15.99 -12.88 -3.75
C GLU A 185 -17.36 -13.26 -4.32
N ASN A 186 -18.41 -12.51 -3.97
CA ASN A 186 -19.76 -12.75 -4.46
C ASN A 186 -19.87 -12.67 -6.00
N ARG A 187 -19.20 -11.70 -6.62
CA ARG A 187 -19.18 -11.53 -8.08
C ARG A 187 -18.45 -12.67 -8.79
N THR A 188 -17.37 -13.17 -8.22
CA THR A 188 -16.63 -14.31 -8.79
C THR A 188 -17.37 -15.64 -8.63
N ALA A 189 -18.15 -15.80 -7.55
CA ALA A 189 -18.93 -17.02 -7.31
C ALA A 189 -20.21 -17.12 -8.16
N SER A 190 -20.78 -15.99 -8.61
CA SER A 190 -22.03 -15.97 -9.39
C SER A 190 -22.00 -14.87 -10.45
N PRO A 191 -21.25 -15.06 -11.56
CA PRO A 191 -21.12 -14.05 -12.62
C PRO A 191 -22.44 -13.77 -13.37
N SER A 192 -23.45 -14.64 -13.26
CA SER A 192 -24.71 -14.59 -14.00
C SER A 192 -25.88 -13.87 -13.30
N ASN A 193 -25.72 -13.43 -12.04
CA ASN A 193 -26.83 -12.90 -11.23
C ASN A 193 -26.74 -11.39 -10.91
N VAL A 194 -26.01 -10.59 -11.70
CA VAL A 194 -26.07 -9.13 -11.61
C VAL A 194 -27.34 -8.65 -12.31
N SER A 195 -28.50 -8.98 -11.73
CA SER A 195 -29.75 -8.35 -12.11
C SER A 195 -29.72 -6.92 -11.59
N ILE A 196 -29.76 -5.96 -12.50
CA ILE A 196 -29.91 -4.53 -12.21
C ILE A 196 -31.32 -4.34 -11.66
N HIS A 197 -31.51 -4.61 -10.37
CA HIS A 197 -32.68 -4.12 -9.67
C HIS A 197 -32.35 -2.73 -9.14
N ASP A 198 -33.06 -1.73 -9.68
CA ASP A 198 -33.19 -0.32 -9.24
C ASP A 198 -33.68 -0.27 -7.77
N THR A 199 -32.86 -0.78 -6.88
CA THR A 199 -33.02 -0.62 -5.43
C THR A 199 -32.18 0.60 -5.07
N HIS A 200 -32.71 1.51 -4.25
CA HIS A 200 -31.92 2.63 -3.73
C HIS A 200 -30.74 2.07 -2.91
N VAL A 201 -29.62 1.84 -3.57
CA VAL A 201 -28.34 1.45 -2.98
C VAL A 201 -27.80 2.65 -2.22
N SER A 202 -27.26 2.42 -1.03
CA SER A 202 -26.65 3.50 -0.23
C SER A 202 -25.37 4.03 -0.90
N GLU A 203 -25.05 5.31 -0.75
CA GLU A 203 -23.80 5.90 -1.28
C GLU A 203 -22.54 5.10 -0.86
N ALA A 204 -22.56 4.52 0.35
CA ALA A 204 -21.49 3.66 0.84
C ALA A 204 -21.36 2.35 0.06
N GLU A 205 -22.47 1.73 -0.32
CA GLU A 205 -22.51 0.50 -1.10
C GLU A 205 -22.05 0.76 -2.54
N ASP A 206 -22.45 1.90 -3.13
CA ASP A 206 -21.97 2.34 -4.45
C ASP A 206 -20.45 2.56 -4.46
N SER A 207 -19.91 3.15 -3.38
CA SER A 207 -18.46 3.32 -3.21
C SER A 207 -17.72 1.98 -3.12
N ILE A 208 -18.26 1.00 -2.37
CA ILE A 208 -17.70 -0.36 -2.27
C ILE A 208 -17.74 -1.07 -3.62
N ALA A 209 -18.87 -1.02 -4.32
CA ALA A 209 -19.02 -1.60 -5.65
C ALA A 209 -18.04 -0.96 -6.64
N SER A 210 -17.93 0.37 -6.64
CA SER A 210 -16.97 1.10 -7.46
C SER A 210 -15.53 0.65 -7.20
N GLN A 211 -15.11 0.49 -5.95
CA GLN A 211 -13.77 -0.01 -5.62
C GLN A 211 -13.54 -1.45 -6.12
N ALA A 212 -14.53 -2.32 -5.99
CA ALA A 212 -14.48 -3.69 -6.50
C ALA A 212 -14.36 -3.71 -8.04
N ASP A 213 -15.15 -2.90 -8.74
CA ASP A 213 -15.09 -2.72 -10.20
C ASP A 213 -13.72 -2.20 -10.63
N LYS A 214 -13.20 -1.20 -9.92
CA LYS A 214 -11.87 -0.65 -10.20
C LYS A 214 -10.79 -1.72 -10.09
N TRP A 215 -10.84 -2.58 -9.07
CA TRP A 215 -9.89 -3.69 -8.93
C TRP A 215 -9.97 -4.70 -10.08
N LEU A 216 -11.17 -5.15 -10.45
CA LEU A 216 -11.35 -6.10 -11.55
C LEU A 216 -10.85 -5.52 -12.89
N GLN A 217 -11.10 -4.23 -13.10
CA GLN A 217 -10.58 -3.51 -14.26
C GLN A 217 -9.04 -3.43 -14.23
N ILE A 218 -8.42 -3.14 -13.06
CA ILE A 218 -6.95 -3.19 -12.90
C ILE A 218 -6.40 -4.56 -13.29
N CYS A 219 -7.02 -5.64 -12.82
CA CYS A 219 -6.62 -7.00 -13.13
C CYS A 219 -6.57 -7.24 -14.65
N ALA A 220 -7.64 -6.89 -15.37
CA ALA A 220 -7.65 -7.02 -16.83
C ALA A 220 -6.61 -6.12 -17.52
N SER A 221 -6.43 -4.92 -17.00
CA SER A 221 -5.60 -3.87 -17.56
C SER A 221 -4.09 -4.11 -17.39
N VAL A 222 -3.64 -4.77 -16.32
CA VAL A 222 -2.18 -4.93 -16.06
C VAL A 222 -1.46 -5.68 -17.18
N SER A 223 -2.15 -6.56 -17.89
CA SER A 223 -1.65 -7.29 -19.08
C SER A 223 -1.21 -6.36 -20.22
N GLN A 224 -1.67 -5.11 -20.24
CA GLN A 224 -1.32 -4.11 -21.24
C GLN A 224 0.07 -3.49 -21.01
N LEU A 225 0.66 -3.67 -19.83
CA LEU A 225 1.99 -3.20 -19.48
C LEU A 225 3.05 -4.18 -20.03
N LYS A 226 3.33 -4.08 -21.34
CA LYS A 226 4.18 -5.04 -22.07
C LYS A 226 5.61 -5.14 -21.55
N SER A 227 6.12 -4.08 -20.93
CA SER A 227 7.48 -4.04 -20.37
C SER A 227 7.53 -4.49 -18.91
N LEU A 228 6.37 -4.79 -18.30
CA LEU A 228 6.30 -5.24 -16.92
C LEU A 228 7.09 -6.55 -16.77
N SER A 229 7.96 -6.60 -15.77
CA SER A 229 8.79 -7.76 -15.45
C SER A 229 8.57 -8.23 -14.01
N ARG A 230 8.10 -7.32 -13.14
CA ARG A 230 7.82 -7.59 -11.73
C ARG A 230 6.54 -6.86 -11.32
N LEU A 231 5.59 -7.61 -10.78
CA LEU A 231 4.41 -7.11 -10.08
C LEU A 231 4.49 -7.55 -8.63
N ARG A 232 4.37 -6.60 -7.71
CA ARG A 232 4.17 -6.88 -6.29
C ARG A 232 2.83 -6.31 -5.84
N VAL A 233 2.05 -7.09 -5.13
CA VAL A 233 0.79 -6.64 -4.52
C VAL A 233 0.88 -6.85 -3.02
N TRP A 234 0.88 -5.76 -2.26
CA TRP A 234 0.69 -5.75 -0.82
C TRP A 234 -0.77 -5.49 -0.53
N LEU A 235 -1.38 -6.33 0.30
CA LEU A 235 -2.82 -6.33 0.52
C LEU A 235 -3.13 -6.44 2.01
N ASP A 236 -4.12 -5.68 2.46
CA ASP A 236 -4.68 -5.74 3.82
C ASP A 236 -6.12 -5.18 3.80
N HIS A 237 -6.82 -5.28 4.94
CA HIS A 237 -8.07 -4.58 5.15
C HIS A 237 -8.02 -3.62 6.35
N ASP A 238 -8.97 -2.70 6.40
CA ASP A 238 -9.04 -1.63 7.41
C ASP A 238 -9.72 -2.05 8.73
N GLN A 239 -10.41 -3.19 8.75
CA GLN A 239 -11.07 -3.73 9.93
C GLN A 239 -10.10 -4.46 10.88
N THR A 240 -10.51 -4.65 12.12
CA THR A 240 -9.72 -5.34 13.15
C THR A 240 -9.94 -6.87 13.20
N ASP A 241 -10.80 -7.37 12.31
CA ASP A 241 -11.07 -8.80 12.13
C ASP A 241 -9.88 -9.58 11.57
N TYR A 242 -9.89 -10.91 11.68
CA TYR A 242 -8.85 -11.78 11.12
C TYR A 242 -8.77 -11.74 9.58
N TRP A 243 -7.55 -11.71 9.06
CA TRP A 243 -7.28 -11.77 7.62
C TRP A 243 -7.79 -13.07 6.98
N ALA A 244 -7.79 -14.19 7.70
CA ALA A 244 -8.26 -15.49 7.20
C ALA A 244 -9.78 -15.53 6.87
N LYS A 245 -10.54 -14.45 7.12
CA LYS A 245 -11.90 -14.30 6.59
C LYS A 245 -11.91 -13.99 5.08
N ILE A 246 -10.82 -13.46 4.53
CA ILE A 246 -10.73 -13.04 3.13
C ILE A 246 -10.55 -14.24 2.20
N ASN A 247 -11.34 -14.29 1.12
CA ASN A 247 -11.06 -15.20 0.01
C ASN A 247 -9.97 -14.61 -0.89
N GLU A 248 -8.71 -14.87 -0.54
CA GLU A 248 -7.53 -14.40 -1.27
C GLU A 248 -7.56 -14.79 -2.73
N ARG A 249 -8.00 -16.01 -3.03
CA ARG A 249 -8.08 -16.54 -4.40
C ARG A 249 -9.10 -15.77 -5.21
N ALA A 250 -10.32 -15.56 -4.71
CA ALA A 250 -11.33 -14.77 -5.41
C ALA A 250 -10.83 -13.36 -5.74
N PHE A 251 -10.05 -12.75 -4.83
CA PHE A 251 -9.50 -11.42 -5.04
C PHE A 251 -8.31 -11.38 -6.01
N LEU A 252 -7.37 -12.32 -5.90
CA LEU A 252 -6.06 -12.26 -6.61
C LEU A 252 -5.98 -13.12 -7.87
N GLU A 253 -6.77 -14.19 -7.99
CA GLU A 253 -6.78 -15.04 -9.18
C GLU A 253 -7.05 -14.25 -10.49
N PRO A 254 -7.94 -13.22 -10.52
CA PRO A 254 -8.14 -12.43 -11.73
C PRO A 254 -6.87 -11.76 -12.28
N VAL A 255 -5.96 -11.30 -11.40
CA VAL A 255 -4.69 -10.72 -11.85
C VAL A 255 -3.70 -11.80 -12.29
N VAL A 256 -3.69 -12.96 -11.62
CA VAL A 256 -2.88 -14.13 -12.02
C VAL A 256 -3.27 -14.59 -13.42
N GLN A 257 -4.58 -14.78 -13.68
CA GLN A 257 -5.11 -15.18 -14.99
C GLN A 257 -4.77 -14.17 -16.08
N SER A 258 -4.85 -12.87 -15.77
CA SER A 258 -4.52 -11.81 -16.73
C SER A 258 -3.03 -11.80 -17.13
N LEU A 259 -2.16 -12.40 -16.30
CA LEU A 259 -0.71 -12.44 -16.50
C LEU A 259 -0.17 -13.86 -16.76
N GLU A 260 -1.03 -14.87 -16.89
CA GLU A 260 -0.65 -16.29 -17.03
C GLU A 260 0.32 -16.55 -18.20
N ARG A 261 0.16 -15.81 -19.30
CA ARG A 261 1.00 -15.93 -20.51
C ARG A 261 2.23 -15.03 -20.52
N SER A 262 2.49 -14.32 -19.42
CA SER A 262 3.60 -13.39 -19.30
C SER A 262 4.74 -13.97 -18.47
N GLU A 263 5.96 -13.49 -18.71
CA GLU A 263 7.13 -13.80 -17.86
C GLU A 263 7.19 -12.89 -16.61
N VAL A 264 6.10 -12.18 -16.30
CA VAL A 264 6.04 -11.27 -15.15
C VAL A 264 6.17 -12.08 -13.86
N LYS A 265 7.15 -11.73 -13.03
CA LYS A 265 7.28 -12.25 -11.67
C LYS A 265 6.26 -11.56 -10.76
N ILE A 266 5.33 -12.33 -10.21
CA ILE A 266 4.25 -11.88 -9.34
C ILE A 266 4.60 -12.23 -7.90
N SER A 267 4.49 -11.27 -6.99
CA SER A 267 4.64 -11.48 -5.55
C SER A 267 3.45 -10.90 -4.79
N PHE A 268 2.76 -11.73 -4.01
CA PHE A 268 1.69 -11.30 -3.13
C PHE A 268 2.20 -11.24 -1.69
N HIS A 269 2.11 -10.07 -1.07
CA HIS A 269 2.48 -9.86 0.34
C HIS A 269 1.20 -9.80 1.17
N LEU A 270 0.83 -10.94 1.75
CA LEU A 270 -0.43 -11.17 2.43
C LEU A 270 -0.18 -11.41 3.92
N PRO A 271 -1.08 -10.98 4.81
CA PRO A 271 -1.01 -11.37 6.20
C PRO A 271 -0.95 -12.89 6.39
N LEU A 272 -0.32 -13.31 7.49
CA LEU A 272 -0.37 -14.68 7.97
C LEU A 272 -1.84 -15.08 8.25
N LEU A 273 -2.12 -16.37 8.07
CA LEU A 273 -3.47 -16.91 8.22
C LEU A 273 -3.63 -17.50 9.61
N ASN A 274 -4.77 -17.22 10.24
CA ASN A 274 -5.20 -17.96 11.41
C ASN A 274 -5.41 -19.44 11.02
N PRO A 275 -4.68 -20.39 11.64
CA PRO A 275 -4.73 -21.81 11.26
C PRO A 275 -6.11 -22.45 11.42
N ALA A 276 -6.96 -21.94 12.32
CA ALA A 276 -8.31 -22.44 12.52
C ALA A 276 -9.27 -22.07 11.36
N MET A 277 -8.90 -21.10 10.53
CA MET A 277 -9.75 -20.55 9.46
C MET A 277 -9.19 -20.75 8.05
N GLU A 278 -7.92 -21.18 7.95
CA GLU A 278 -7.24 -21.33 6.67
C GLU A 278 -7.77 -22.53 5.88
N THR A 279 -7.95 -22.36 4.58
CA THR A 279 -8.50 -23.38 3.69
C THR A 279 -7.93 -23.24 2.29
N ALA A 280 -7.58 -24.36 1.65
CA ALA A 280 -6.93 -24.35 0.34
C ALA A 280 -7.77 -23.73 -0.79
N HIS A 281 -9.11 -23.75 -0.65
CA HIS A 281 -10.03 -23.23 -1.64
C HIS A 281 -10.21 -21.70 -1.58
N ARG A 282 -9.97 -21.08 -0.43
CA ARG A 282 -10.01 -19.60 -0.26
C ARG A 282 -8.63 -18.97 -0.26
N HIS A 283 -7.62 -19.70 0.20
CA HIS A 283 -6.32 -19.16 0.53
C HIS A 283 -5.18 -19.83 -0.24
N PHE A 284 -4.08 -19.08 -0.38
CA PHE A 284 -2.83 -19.60 -0.93
C PHE A 284 -1.99 -20.26 0.19
N LEU A 285 -2.24 -21.54 0.47
CA LEU A 285 -1.56 -22.28 1.54
C LEU A 285 -0.19 -22.83 1.15
N GLU A 286 -0.02 -23.27 -0.10
CA GLU A 286 1.25 -23.84 -0.55
C GLU A 286 2.14 -22.80 -1.22
N PRO A 287 3.45 -22.76 -0.90
CA PRO A 287 4.42 -21.98 -1.66
C PRO A 287 4.67 -22.57 -3.07
N LYS A 288 4.04 -23.70 -3.43
CA LYS A 288 4.01 -24.25 -4.81
C LYS A 288 3.16 -23.35 -5.71
N SER A 289 3.68 -22.16 -5.92
CA SER A 289 3.18 -21.23 -6.90
C SER A 289 3.57 -21.70 -8.29
N ALA A 290 2.80 -21.30 -9.31
CA ALA A 290 3.28 -21.34 -10.70
C ALA A 290 4.69 -20.72 -10.78
N ALA A 291 5.50 -21.10 -11.77
CA ALA A 291 6.92 -20.73 -11.86
C ALA A 291 7.23 -19.22 -11.71
N ASN A 292 6.22 -18.36 -11.90
CA ASN A 292 6.31 -16.91 -11.82
C ASN A 292 5.53 -16.27 -10.65
N LEU A 293 4.83 -17.03 -9.82
CA LEU A 293 4.08 -16.51 -8.67
C LEU A 293 4.83 -16.81 -7.37
N THR A 294 4.71 -15.93 -6.38
CA THR A 294 5.23 -16.14 -5.02
C THR A 294 4.28 -15.50 -4.04
N VAL A 295 3.96 -16.22 -2.96
CA VAL A 295 3.20 -15.67 -1.84
C VAL A 295 4.13 -15.52 -0.66
N VAL A 296 4.29 -14.28 -0.22
CA VAL A 296 5.06 -13.88 0.95
C VAL A 296 4.07 -13.58 2.06
N ARG A 297 4.23 -14.28 3.20
CA ARG A 297 3.38 -14.09 4.37
C ARG A 297 4.05 -13.14 5.34
N ARG A 298 3.28 -12.24 5.94
CA ARG A 298 3.77 -11.24 6.89
C ARG A 298 2.89 -11.18 8.13
N VAL A 299 3.47 -10.73 9.24
CA VAL A 299 2.71 -10.35 10.44
C VAL A 299 1.76 -9.21 10.06
N ARG A 300 0.54 -9.28 10.58
CA ARG A 300 -0.45 -8.23 10.41
C ARG A 300 -0.30 -7.21 11.52
N GLN A 301 -0.75 -5.99 11.28
CA GLN A 301 -0.73 -4.98 12.35
C GLN A 301 -1.58 -5.43 13.56
N HIS A 302 -1.02 -5.31 14.75
CA HIS A 302 -1.72 -5.59 16.01
C HIS A 302 -2.45 -4.35 16.53
N TYR A 303 -1.96 -3.16 16.19
CA TYR A 303 -2.58 -1.92 16.58
C TYR A 303 -3.44 -1.36 15.46
N HIS A 304 -4.60 -0.80 15.81
CA HIS A 304 -5.54 -0.22 14.85
C HIS A 304 -5.98 1.15 15.31
N GLY A 305 -5.90 2.13 14.42
CA GLY A 305 -6.53 3.41 14.64
C GLY A 305 -8.02 3.30 14.32
N ILE A 306 -8.90 3.64 15.25
CA ILE A 306 -10.36 3.62 15.06
C ILE A 306 -11.00 4.93 15.51
N VAL A 307 -12.19 5.20 14.97
CA VAL A 307 -12.98 6.40 15.28
C VAL A 307 -14.11 5.98 16.20
N ASN A 308 -14.24 6.60 17.37
CA ASN A 308 -15.31 6.27 18.31
C ASN A 308 -16.63 6.93 17.89
N SER A 309 -17.69 6.67 18.65
CA SER A 309 -19.02 7.29 18.46
C SER A 309 -19.01 8.82 18.55
N GLN A 310 -17.98 9.41 19.16
CA GLN A 310 -17.79 10.86 19.28
C GLN A 310 -16.95 11.44 18.12
N GLY A 311 -16.54 10.63 17.15
CA GLY A 311 -15.70 11.07 16.03
C GLY A 311 -14.21 11.17 16.37
N ARG A 312 -13.80 10.77 17.58
CA ARG A 312 -12.41 10.86 18.04
C ARG A 312 -11.60 9.66 17.60
N LEU A 313 -10.34 9.93 17.28
CA LEU A 313 -9.39 8.92 16.87
C LEU A 313 -8.66 8.32 18.07
N PHE A 314 -8.65 7.00 18.17
CA PHE A 314 -7.96 6.27 19.23
C PHE A 314 -7.29 5.01 18.69
N VAL A 315 -6.39 4.43 19.48
CA VAL A 315 -5.68 3.19 19.15
C VAL A 315 -6.26 2.06 19.97
N ILE A 316 -6.56 0.94 19.32
CA ILE A 316 -6.88 -0.32 19.99
C ILE A 316 -5.84 -1.38 19.61
N SER A 317 -5.58 -2.29 20.55
CA SER A 317 -4.80 -3.49 20.29
C SER A 317 -5.74 -4.64 19.95
N ARG A 318 -5.57 -5.21 18.77
CA ARG A 318 -6.21 -6.44 18.30
C ARG A 318 -5.29 -7.14 17.31
N GLY A 319 -4.56 -8.13 17.82
CA GLY A 319 -3.67 -8.95 17.03
C GLY A 319 -4.40 -9.88 16.06
N ASP A 320 -3.67 -10.28 15.03
CA ASP A 320 -3.99 -11.41 14.17
C ASP A 320 -2.97 -12.52 14.46
N PHE A 321 -3.08 -13.69 13.83
CA PHE A 321 -2.04 -14.71 13.98
C PHE A 321 -0.70 -14.18 13.40
N PRO A 322 0.44 -14.29 14.12
CA PRO A 322 0.61 -14.85 15.46
C PRO A 322 0.40 -13.82 16.59
N LEU A 323 -0.21 -14.27 17.68
CA LEU A 323 -0.41 -13.52 18.92
C LEU A 323 0.70 -13.74 19.96
N LEU A 324 1.36 -14.90 19.95
CA LEU A 324 2.48 -15.18 20.85
C LEU A 324 3.73 -14.41 20.38
N ASP A 325 4.33 -13.66 21.29
CA ASP A 325 5.59 -12.94 21.06
C ASP A 325 6.69 -13.40 22.02
N ILE A 326 7.94 -13.03 21.71
CA ILE A 326 9.11 -13.33 22.53
C ILE A 326 8.87 -12.87 23.96
N GLY A 327 9.11 -13.76 24.92
CA GLY A 327 8.89 -13.47 26.34
C GLY A 327 7.46 -13.74 26.83
N SER A 328 6.58 -14.28 25.97
CA SER A 328 5.28 -14.78 26.41
C SER A 328 5.47 -16.00 27.31
N TYR A 329 5.04 -15.94 28.58
CA TYR A 329 5.03 -17.11 29.47
C TYR A 329 4.00 -18.15 28.98
N PRO A 330 4.27 -19.47 29.04
CA PRO A 330 5.48 -20.15 29.54
C PRO A 330 6.52 -20.47 28.44
N PHE A 331 6.60 -19.65 27.39
CA PHE A 331 7.36 -19.89 26.17
C PHE A 331 8.55 -18.93 26.01
N GLU A 332 9.09 -18.38 27.10
CA GLU A 332 10.11 -17.31 27.03
C GLU A 332 11.42 -17.75 26.38
N ASP A 333 11.72 -19.05 26.42
CA ASP A 333 12.93 -19.63 25.84
C ASP A 333 12.79 -19.94 24.34
N LEU A 334 11.59 -19.80 23.77
CA LEU A 334 11.33 -20.10 22.37
C LEU A 334 11.64 -18.89 21.46
N ASN A 335 12.23 -19.17 20.30
CA ASN A 335 12.37 -18.16 19.26
C ASN A 335 11.04 -17.92 18.51
N LYS A 336 10.96 -16.86 17.69
CA LYS A 336 9.73 -16.48 16.97
C LYS A 336 9.12 -17.61 16.13
N GLU A 337 9.95 -18.41 15.47
CA GLU A 337 9.46 -19.49 14.61
C GLU A 337 8.91 -20.65 15.44
N GLU A 338 9.58 -20.97 16.56
CA GLU A 338 9.09 -21.95 17.53
C GLU A 338 7.77 -21.51 18.16
N LEU A 339 7.66 -20.23 18.55
CA LEU A 339 6.42 -19.64 19.07
C LEU A 339 5.28 -19.74 18.07
N ARG A 340 5.52 -19.38 16.80
CA ARG A 340 4.53 -19.53 15.72
C ARG A 340 4.09 -20.99 15.54
N SER A 341 5.03 -21.93 15.62
CA SER A 341 4.73 -23.36 15.53
C SER A 341 3.87 -23.84 16.69
N VAL A 342 4.17 -23.37 17.91
CA VAL A 342 3.37 -23.66 19.11
C VAL A 342 1.97 -23.08 18.98
N GLU A 343 1.86 -21.78 18.67
CA GLU A 343 0.58 -21.10 18.52
C GLU A 343 -0.28 -21.77 17.44
N ARG A 344 0.33 -22.14 16.31
CA ARG A 344 -0.37 -22.84 15.23
C ARG A 344 -0.97 -24.17 15.71
N LYS A 345 -0.23 -24.95 16.49
CA LYS A 345 -0.75 -26.20 17.08
C LYS A 345 -1.88 -25.94 18.07
N LEU A 346 -1.82 -24.86 18.84
CA LEU A 346 -2.90 -24.48 19.77
C LEU A 346 -4.19 -24.16 18.98
N TRP A 347 -4.08 -23.36 17.93
CA TRP A 347 -5.22 -23.08 17.03
C TRP A 347 -5.78 -24.34 16.35
N GLU A 348 -4.91 -25.24 15.88
CA GLU A 348 -5.32 -26.53 15.29
C GLU A 348 -6.03 -27.45 16.29
N GLN A 349 -5.73 -27.32 17.59
CA GLN A 349 -6.43 -28.02 18.68
C GLN A 349 -7.74 -27.35 19.09
N GLY A 350 -8.10 -26.22 18.48
CA GLY A 350 -9.28 -25.44 18.82
C GLY A 350 -9.12 -24.59 20.08
N ILE A 351 -7.88 -24.36 20.55
CA ILE A 351 -7.60 -23.47 21.68
C ILE A 351 -7.56 -22.03 21.14
N ASP A 352 -8.42 -21.17 21.69
CA ASP A 352 -8.43 -19.75 21.37
C ASP A 352 -7.30 -19.04 22.13
N VAL A 353 -6.16 -18.87 21.45
CA VAL A 353 -4.96 -18.25 22.03
C VAL A 353 -5.25 -16.80 22.45
N GLN A 354 -6.13 -16.09 21.74
CA GLN A 354 -6.49 -14.73 22.10
C GLN A 354 -7.19 -14.70 23.46
N HIS A 355 -8.13 -15.63 23.66
CA HIS A 355 -8.84 -15.77 24.92
C HIS A 355 -7.89 -16.15 26.06
N GLU A 356 -7.00 -17.13 25.85
CA GLU A 356 -6.02 -17.56 26.87
C GLU A 356 -5.05 -16.44 27.28
N LEU A 357 -4.62 -15.58 26.34
CA LEU A 357 -3.76 -14.44 26.65
C LEU A 357 -4.46 -13.35 27.47
N VAL A 358 -5.77 -13.16 27.26
CA VAL A 358 -6.58 -12.16 27.98
C VAL A 358 -6.97 -12.67 29.37
N ASP A 359 -7.42 -13.91 29.47
CA ASP A 359 -7.92 -14.49 30.73
C ASP A 359 -6.78 -15.00 31.65
N GLY A 360 -5.63 -15.35 31.08
CA GLY A 360 -4.45 -15.81 31.82
C GLY A 360 -3.75 -14.71 32.64
N GLY A 361 -4.19 -13.45 32.56
CA GLY A 361 -3.63 -12.33 33.32
C GLY A 361 -2.22 -11.88 32.88
N SER A 362 -1.71 -12.42 31.77
CA SER A 362 -0.36 -12.18 31.26
C SER A 362 -0.23 -10.87 30.49
N TRP A 363 -1.33 -10.41 29.90
CA TRP A 363 -1.42 -9.05 29.38
C TRP A 363 -2.15 -8.23 30.43
N PRO A 364 -1.63 -7.04 30.83
CA PRO A 364 -2.51 -6.04 31.38
C PRO A 364 -3.71 -5.99 30.43
N HIS A 365 -4.93 -5.94 30.95
CA HIS A 365 -5.97 -5.33 30.14
C HIS A 365 -5.34 -4.01 29.69
N ASP A 366 -4.94 -3.93 28.41
CA ASP A 366 -4.78 -2.68 27.71
C ASP A 366 -6.19 -2.12 27.78
N GLY A 367 -6.50 -1.50 28.92
CA GLY A 367 -7.53 -0.50 28.99
C GLY A 367 -7.14 0.37 27.84
N GLY A 368 -7.90 0.27 26.73
CA GLY A 368 -7.75 1.19 25.62
C GLY A 368 -7.60 2.54 26.28
N TRP A 369 -6.55 3.29 25.95
CA TRP A 369 -6.13 4.48 26.69
C TRP A 369 -7.31 5.47 26.74
N GLU A 370 -8.25 5.22 27.63
CA GLU A 370 -9.47 5.94 27.88
C GLU A 370 -8.98 7.02 28.81
N PHE A 371 -8.54 8.11 28.19
CA PHE A 371 -8.33 9.34 28.91
C PHE A 371 -9.62 9.64 29.67
N ASP A 372 -9.49 9.92 30.98
CA ASP A 372 -10.57 10.46 31.80
C ASP A 372 -11.39 11.48 30.99
N GLU A 373 -12.71 11.28 30.93
CA GLU A 373 -13.70 11.94 30.07
C GLU A 373 -13.87 13.47 30.29
N TYR A 374 -12.84 14.20 30.73
CA TYR A 374 -12.87 15.65 30.76
C TYR A 374 -12.64 16.23 29.36
N ILE A 375 -13.75 16.31 28.62
CA ILE A 375 -13.83 16.91 27.28
C ILE A 375 -13.66 18.43 27.40
N GLU A 376 -12.45 18.95 27.20
CA GLU A 376 -12.26 20.38 27.00
C GLU A 376 -12.76 20.81 25.61
N PRO A 377 -13.59 21.86 25.49
CA PRO A 377 -14.03 22.46 24.21
C PRO A 377 -12.88 22.86 23.27
N GLN A 378 -11.67 22.98 23.81
CA GLN A 378 -10.46 23.28 23.06
C GLN A 378 -10.04 22.14 22.13
N ILE A 379 -10.39 20.88 22.45
CA ILE A 379 -10.02 19.70 21.66
C ILE A 379 -10.77 19.66 20.31
N ILE A 380 -12.08 19.94 20.31
CA ILE A 380 -12.90 19.97 19.07
C ILE A 380 -12.43 21.08 18.14
N LYS A 381 -12.15 22.26 18.68
CA LYS A 381 -11.60 23.38 17.91
C LYS A 381 -10.21 23.04 17.34
N ARG A 382 -9.40 22.31 18.10
CA ARG A 382 -8.06 21.90 17.67
C ARG A 382 -8.07 20.76 16.64
N GLU A 383 -9.06 19.86 16.67
CA GLU A 383 -9.30 18.90 15.57
C GLU A 383 -9.68 19.63 14.26
N GLN A 384 -10.42 20.73 14.34
CA GLN A 384 -10.72 21.58 13.18
C GLN A 384 -9.47 22.34 12.70
N GLU A 385 -8.61 22.81 13.62
CA GLU A 385 -7.36 23.54 13.33
C GLU A 385 -6.23 22.65 12.80
N LEU A 386 -6.12 21.38 13.25
CA LEU A 386 -5.16 20.39 12.74
C LEU A 386 -5.49 19.92 11.31
N GLY A 387 -6.62 20.38 10.75
CA GLY A 387 -6.88 20.34 9.34
C GLY A 387 -7.65 19.10 8.91
N ARG A 388 -8.97 19.29 8.82
CA ARG A 388 -9.98 18.55 8.05
C ARG A 388 -10.54 17.30 8.75
N SER A 389 -11.83 17.40 9.06
CA SER A 389 -12.77 16.28 8.90
C SER A 389 -12.34 15.47 7.68
N LEU A 390 -12.09 14.18 7.87
CA LEU A 390 -11.92 13.23 6.77
C LEU A 390 -13.11 13.39 5.82
N ASN A 391 -12.96 14.19 4.78
CA ASN A 391 -13.84 14.11 3.63
C ASN A 391 -13.29 12.95 2.82
N TRP A 392 -13.82 11.76 3.12
CA TRP A 392 -13.40 10.50 2.52
C TRP A 392 -13.47 10.53 1.00
N ASP A 393 -14.30 11.40 0.43
CA ASP A 393 -14.49 11.59 -1.00
C ASP A 393 -13.25 12.13 -1.74
N ASP A 394 -12.29 12.74 -1.04
CA ASP A 394 -11.03 13.21 -1.66
C ASP A 394 -9.92 12.13 -1.65
N ILE A 395 -10.16 10.98 -1.00
CA ILE A 395 -9.19 9.88 -0.82
C ILE A 395 -9.63 8.60 -1.58
N LEU A 396 -10.86 8.56 -2.12
CA LEU A 396 -11.41 7.51 -3.00
C LEU A 396 -11.44 7.92 -4.48
#